data_AF-A0A6L5Q309-F1
#
_entry.id   AF-A0A6L5Q309-F1
#
_cell.length_a   1.000
_cell.length_b   1.000
_cell.length_c   1.000
_cell.angle_alpha   90.00
_cell.angle_beta   90.00
_cell.angle_gamma   90.00
#
_symmetry.space_group_name_H-M   'P 1'
#
loop_
_entity.id
_entity.type
_entity.pdbx_description
1 polymer ?
#
loop_
_entity_poly.entity_id
_entity_poly.type
_entity_poly.pdbx_seq_one_letter_code
_entity_poly.pdbx_strand_id
1 'polypeptide(L)' 'MNDSERIILDVNGKELEMLHTIRTHFKEKHGVELSNGALLRDLMDIEYIRITEDRHKYD' A
#
# COMPACT_ATOMS: atom_id res chain seq x y z
N MET A 1 -1.37 8.18 -26.10
CA MET A 1 -0.13 8.12 -25.32
C MET A 1 -0.57 7.86 -23.90
N ASN A 2 -0.26 6.68 -23.35
CA ASN A 2 -0.79 6.22 -22.06
C ASN A 2 -0.11 7.00 -20.94
N ASP A 3 -0.79 8.02 -20.41
CA ASP A 3 -0.45 8.59 -19.11
C ASP A 3 -0.74 7.54 -18.04
N SER A 4 0.26 6.71 -17.74
CA SER A 4 0.26 5.88 -16.54
C SER A 4 0.26 6.82 -15.33
N GLU A 5 -0.93 7.07 -14.79
CA GLU A 5 -1.13 7.82 -13.56
C GLU A 5 -0.33 7.14 -12.44
N ARG A 6 0.73 7.82 -11.99
CA ARG A 6 1.62 7.31 -10.95
C ARG A 6 1.16 7.86 -9.62
N ILE A 7 0.46 7.02 -8.86
CA ILE A 7 0.09 7.35 -7.47
C ILE A 7 1.35 7.25 -6.61
N ILE A 8 1.77 8.37 -6.04
CA ILE A 8 2.81 8.41 -5.00
C ILE A 8 2.07 8.34 -3.67
N LEU A 9 2.25 7.24 -2.96
CA LEU A 9 1.72 7.05 -1.62
C LEU A 9 2.80 7.46 -0.62
N ASP A 10 2.52 8.51 0.14
CA ASP A 10 3.32 8.84 1.30
C ASP A 10 2.97 7.83 2.40
N VAL A 11 3.89 6.92 2.67
CA VAL A 11 3.74 5.87 3.69
C VAL A 11 4.79 6.09 4.77
N ASN A 12 4.35 6.20 6.02
CA ASN A 12 5.27 6.35 7.14
C ASN A 12 5.94 5.00 7.50
N GLY A 13 6.97 5.06 8.36
CA GLY A 13 7.74 3.88 8.75
C GLY A 13 6.89 2.75 9.37
N LYS A 14 5.84 3.08 10.13
CA LYS A 14 4.96 2.08 10.75
C LYS A 14 4.08 1.38 9.72
N GLU A 15 3.61 2.11 8.71
CA GLU A 15 2.82 1.54 7.61
C GLU A 15 3.67 0.60 6.75
N LEU A 16 4.93 0.94 6.51
CA LEU A 16 5.88 0.06 5.83
C LEU A 16 6.11 -1.24 6.61
N GLU A 17 6.27 -1.16 7.94
CA GLU A 17 6.40 -2.34 8.79
C GLU A 17 5.13 -3.21 8.75
N MET A 18 3.94 -2.60 8.83
CA MET A 18 2.67 -3.32 8.71
C MET A 18 2.55 -4.07 7.38
N LEU A 19 2.86 -3.41 6.26
CA LEU A 19 2.85 -4.04 4.94
C LEU A 19 3.84 -5.20 4.89
N HIS A 20 5.04 -5.04 5.46
CA HIS A 20 6.02 -6.11 5.54
C HIS A 20 5.51 -7.31 6.36
N THR A 21 4.93 -7.07 7.53
CA THR A 21 4.36 -8.12 8.38
C THR A 21 3.26 -8.91 7.65
N ILE A 22 2.33 -8.24 6.98
CA ILE A 22 1.27 -8.91 6.23
C ILE A 22 1.86 -9.77 5.11
N ARG A 23 2.80 -9.22 4.34
CA ARG A 23 3.44 -9.96 3.23
C ARG A 23 4.20 -11.20 3.74
N THR A 24 4.95 -11.06 4.82
CA THR A 24 5.67 -12.19 5.43
C THR A 24 4.70 -13.25 5.93
N HIS A 25 3.60 -12.86 6.58
CA HIS A 25 2.58 -13.80 7.03
C HIS A 25 1.96 -14.60 5.87
N PHE A 26 1.61 -13.94 4.77
CA PHE A 26 1.07 -14.61 3.58
C PHE A 26 2.07 -15.55 2.93
N LYS A 27 3.35 -15.15 2.87
CA LYS A 27 4.41 -16.01 2.35
C LYS A 27 4.60 -17.25 3.21
N GLU A 28 4.69 -17.10 4.52
CA GLU A 28 4.94 -18.20 5.45
C GLU A 28 3.75 -19.16 5.56
N LYS A 29 2.53 -18.63 5.63
CA LYS A 29 1.33 -19.43 5.87
C LYS A 29 0.72 -20.01 4.60
N HIS A 30 0.82 -19.28 3.48
CA HIS A 30 0.14 -19.64 2.23
C HIS A 30 1.11 -19.87 1.06
N GLY A 31 2.42 -19.62 1.23
CA GLY A 31 3.39 -19.73 0.14
C GLY A 31 3.23 -18.66 -0.94
N VAL A 32 2.47 -17.59 -0.67
CA VAL A 32 2.15 -16.54 -1.64
C VAL A 32 3.03 -15.32 -1.41
N GLU A 33 3.77 -14.91 -2.44
CA GLU A 33 4.50 -13.65 -2.44
C GLU A 33 3.63 -12.51 -2.98
N LEU A 34 3.16 -11.65 -2.08
CA LEU A 34 2.46 -10.43 -2.46
C LEU A 34 3.46 -9.33 -2.81
N SER A 35 3.19 -8.55 -3.85
CA SER A 35 3.88 -7.27 -4.08
C SER A 35 3.24 -6.17 -3.22
N ASN A 36 4.00 -5.12 -2.89
CA ASN A 36 3.44 -3.99 -2.14
C ASN A 36 2.25 -3.35 -2.88
N GLY A 37 2.33 -3.21 -4.21
CA GLY A 37 1.26 -2.62 -5.01
C GLY A 37 -0.02 -3.47 -5.02
N ALA A 38 0.10 -4.80 -5.08
CA ALA A 38 -1.05 -5.69 -5.00
C ALA A 38 -1.71 -5.63 -3.62
N LEU A 39 -0.90 -5.72 -2.55
CA LEU A 39 -1.41 -5.63 -1.18
C LEU A 39 -2.10 -4.28 -0.92
N LEU A 40 -1.51 -3.17 -1.34
CA LEU A 40 -2.11 -1.85 -1.17
C LEU A 40 -3.44 -1.73 -1.92
N ARG A 41 -3.55 -2.30 -3.13
CA ARG A 41 -4.82 -2.35 -3.86
C ARG A 41 -5.87 -3.16 -3.10
N ASP A 42 -5.51 -4.35 -2.66
CA ASP A 42 -6.44 -5.22 -1.93
C ASP A 42 -6.91 -4.56 -0.63
N LEU A 43 -6.01 -3.86 0.09
CA LEU A 43 -6.33 -3.11 1.31
C LEU A 43 -7.24 -1.90 1.04
N MET A 44 -7.10 -1.25 -0.11
CA MET A 44 -8.03 -0.18 -0.53
C MET A 44 -9.40 -0.74 -0.90
N ASP A 45 -9.43 -1.87 -1.62
CA ASP A 45 -10.68 -2.50 -2.08
C ASP A 45 -11.56 -2.95 -0.91
N ILE A 46 -10.95 -3.36 0.21
CA ILE A 46 -11.66 -3.70 1.46
C ILE A 46 -11.86 -2.50 2.41
N GLU A 47 -11.55 -1.28 1.96
CA GLU A 47 -11.60 -0.04 2.74
C GLU A 47 -10.76 -0.03 4.04
N TYR A 48 -9.74 -0.89 4.13
CA TYR A 48 -8.85 -0.94 5.30
C TYR A 48 -7.87 0.24 5.31
N ILE A 49 -7.43 0.67 4.13
CA ILE A 49 -6.70 1.93 3.95
C ILE A 49 -7.48 2.85 3.02
N ARG A 50 -7.40 4.15 3.28
CA ARG A 50 -7.88 5.18 2.37
C ARG A 50 -6.70 6.07 2.03
N ILE A 51 -6.53 6.36 0.74
CA ILE A 51 -5.63 7.42 0.31
C ILE A 51 -6.29 8.72 0.74
N THR A 52 -5.80 9.30 1.83
CA THR A 52 -6.08 10.69 2.13
C THR A 52 -5.17 11.49 1.22
N GLU A 53 -5.74 12.22 0.26
CA GLU A 53 -5.05 13.36 -0.33
C GLU A 53 -4.77 14.33 0.82
N ASP A 54 -3.62 14.16 1.47
CA ASP A 54 -3.13 15.20 2.33
C ASP A 54 -2.75 16.33 1.38
N ARG A 55 -3.69 17.28 1.24
CA ARG A 55 -3.39 18.61 0.73
C ARG A 55 -2.27 19.12 1.62
N HIS A 56 -1.04 18.85 1.23
CA HIS A 56 0.12 19.51 1.77
C HIS A 56 -0.17 20.99 1.58
N LYS A 57 -0.61 21.61 2.68
CA LYS A 57 -0.46 23.02 2.96
C LYS A 57 1.04 23.28 2.82
N TYR A 58 1.46 23.57 1.59
CA TYR A 58 2.58 24.45 1.38
C TYR A 58 2.11 25.81 1.92
N ASP A 59 2.37 26.02 3.19
CA ASP A 59 2.65 27.35 3.75
C ASP A 59 4.18 27.44 3.88
#